data_AF-A0A2A2UX32-F1
#
_entry.id   AF-A0A2A2UX32-F1
#
_cell.length_a   1.000
_cell.length_b   1.000
_cell.length_c   1.000
_cell.angle_alpha   90.00
_cell.angle_beta   90.00
_cell.angle_gamma   90.00
#
_symmetry.space_group_name_H-M   'P 1'
#
loop_
_entity.id
_entity.type
_entity.pdbx_description
1 polymer ?
#
loop_
_entity_poly.entity_id
_entity_poly.type
_entity_poly.pdbx_seq_one_letter_code
_entity_poly.pdbx_strand_id
1 'polypeptide(L)'
;MFIRPQAYGGITVDSTKLPYYKIEVPEPLPFKFKPIPRKYEPNSKPHKKIIVFSAIVFSVILMGLILSIIDSRNNLLLKLILLGVTWFFWVKIVRYFEAKEKEVDAEVKSSSDYIARIRNEVAEEKSEYHKKNKEVEESLKENEYQANMLLIDVNDILDTDIPRSLKEASTYISQAEITYQKNLYSQYWDNLDDAILKIELAKKQFNAVESKSKKYQAILRGQKHNFPPLFQQRDFKLNPIAVFKEYCRIKELGESNYQFAKIEEMRKTRKVIAAGFGSFNHMFNAQMNSINSSFNYFRDSVDQQFHEFKKESKKSNQDLEQALKEQKEYFEEVIADLKQTFQTGNH
;
A
#
# COMPACT_ATOMS: atom_id res chain seq x y z
N MET A 1 -10.41 -16.11 57.86
CA MET A 1 -10.34 -14.77 57.26
C MET A 1 -10.49 -14.96 55.75
N PHE A 2 -11.71 -14.85 55.23
CA PHE A 2 -12.02 -15.13 53.81
C PHE A 2 -11.79 -13.87 52.98
N ILE A 3 -10.77 -13.89 52.13
CA ILE A 3 -10.52 -12.83 51.15
C ILE A 3 -11.52 -13.03 50.02
N ARG A 4 -12.46 -12.09 49.86
CA ARG A 4 -13.40 -12.08 48.74
C ARG A 4 -12.63 -11.90 47.42
N PRO A 5 -12.95 -12.65 46.37
CA PRO A 5 -12.40 -12.39 45.04
C PRO A 5 -12.92 -11.04 44.55
N GLN A 6 -12.03 -10.10 44.26
CA GLN A 6 -12.38 -8.88 43.55
C GLN A 6 -12.84 -9.26 42.15
N ALA A 7 -14.06 -8.85 41.81
CA ALA A 7 -14.62 -8.98 40.48
C ALA A 7 -13.70 -8.25 39.50
N TYR A 8 -13.10 -8.99 38.57
CA TYR A 8 -12.46 -8.41 37.40
C TYR A 8 -13.56 -7.71 36.60
N GLY A 9 -13.55 -6.38 36.63
CA GLY A 9 -14.39 -5.57 35.75
C GLY A 9 -14.09 -5.96 34.31
N GLY A 10 -15.05 -6.61 33.67
CA GLY A 10 -15.00 -6.87 32.24
C GLY A 10 -14.95 -5.53 31.53
N ILE A 11 -13.79 -5.21 30.95
CA ILE A 11 -13.69 -4.13 29.98
C ILE A 11 -14.49 -4.61 28.77
N THR A 12 -15.73 -4.16 28.63
CA THR A 12 -16.46 -4.31 27.37
C THR A 12 -15.76 -3.42 26.37
N VAL A 13 -14.86 -4.01 25.59
CA VAL A 13 -14.26 -3.34 24.45
C VAL A 13 -15.39 -3.11 23.46
N ASP A 14 -15.78 -1.84 23.32
CA ASP A 14 -16.74 -1.39 22.32
C ASP A 14 -16.13 -1.66 20.93
N SER A 15 -16.50 -2.79 20.34
CA SER A 15 -16.00 -3.26 19.04
C SER A 15 -16.32 -2.29 17.89
N THR A 16 -17.17 -1.30 18.13
CA THR A 16 -17.49 -0.25 17.15
C THR A 16 -16.47 0.89 17.10
N LYS A 17 -15.49 0.93 18.03
CA LYS A 17 -14.42 1.93 18.10
C LYS A 17 -13.03 1.30 18.09
N LEU A 18 -12.82 0.31 17.23
CA LEU A 18 -11.44 -0.12 16.95
C LEU A 18 -10.69 1.05 16.30
N PRO A 19 -9.50 1.42 16.81
CA PRO A 19 -8.68 2.44 16.17
C PRO A 19 -8.36 1.97 14.75
N TYR A 20 -8.87 2.69 13.75
CA TYR A 20 -8.64 2.37 12.36
C TYR A 20 -7.21 2.80 12.01
N TYR A 21 -6.31 1.83 11.88
CA TYR A 21 -4.95 2.07 11.43
C TYR A 21 -4.91 1.97 9.91
N LYS A 22 -4.24 2.93 9.29
CA LYS A 22 -4.21 3.12 7.84
C LYS A 22 -2.76 3.15 7.36
N ILE A 23 -2.54 2.52 6.21
CA ILE A 23 -1.32 2.73 5.42
C ILE A 23 -1.54 3.98 4.57
N GLU A 24 -0.66 4.96 4.68
CA GLU A 24 -0.74 6.16 3.87
C GLU A 24 -0.51 5.81 2.41
N VAL A 25 -1.46 6.22 1.56
CA VAL A 25 -1.31 6.07 0.11
C VAL A 25 -0.22 7.05 -0.32
N PRO A 26 0.87 6.57 -0.95
CA PRO A 26 1.88 7.48 -1.48
C PRO A 26 1.22 8.44 -2.46
N GLU A 27 1.65 9.71 -2.43
CA GLU A 27 1.11 10.69 -3.37
C GLU A 27 1.26 10.16 -4.80
N PRO A 28 0.22 10.30 -5.65
CA PRO A 28 0.28 9.85 -7.02
C PRO A 28 1.49 10.50 -7.71
N LEU A 29 2.38 9.68 -8.30
CA LEU A 29 3.53 10.19 -9.02
C LEU A 29 3.07 11.25 -10.01
N PRO A 30 3.71 12.43 -10.04
CA PRO A 30 3.24 13.54 -10.88
C PRO A 30 3.25 13.09 -12.34
N PHE A 31 2.07 13.16 -12.97
CA PHE A 31 1.92 12.85 -14.39
C PHE A 31 2.71 13.87 -15.20
N LYS A 32 3.87 13.47 -15.73
CA LYS A 32 4.72 14.33 -16.54
C LYS A 32 4.11 14.46 -17.93
N PHE A 33 3.26 15.47 -18.13
CA PHE A 33 2.77 15.81 -19.45
C PHE A 33 3.94 16.18 -20.37
N LYS A 34 4.04 15.49 -21.50
CA LYS A 34 4.76 16.06 -22.64
C LYS A 34 4.00 17.31 -23.09
N PRO A 35 4.67 18.46 -23.27
CA PRO A 35 4.00 19.69 -23.66
C PRO A 35 3.29 19.48 -25.00
N ILE A 36 1.99 19.74 -25.02
CA ILE A 36 1.21 19.72 -26.26
C ILE A 36 1.72 20.90 -27.12
N PRO A 37 2.14 20.69 -28.37
CA PRO A 37 2.55 21.78 -29.24
C PRO A 37 1.41 22.81 -29.33
N ARG A 38 1.75 24.10 -29.16
CA ARG A 38 0.77 25.20 -29.16
C ARG A 38 -0.15 25.08 -30.37
N LYS A 39 -1.45 25.24 -30.12
CA LYS A 39 -2.49 25.28 -31.16
C LYS A 39 -2.00 26.11 -32.35
N TYR A 40 -1.81 25.46 -33.48
CA TYR A 40 -1.74 26.15 -34.75
C TYR A 40 -3.14 26.71 -34.99
N GLU A 41 -3.31 28.03 -34.89
CA GLU A 41 -4.53 28.68 -35.39
C GLU A 41 -4.37 28.83 -36.89
N PRO A 42 -5.02 28.00 -37.72
CA PRO A 42 -4.96 28.19 -39.15
C PRO A 42 -5.63 29.53 -39.46
N ASN A 43 -4.85 30.48 -39.95
CA ASN A 43 -5.32 31.79 -40.40
C ASN A 43 -6.05 31.64 -41.75
N SER A 44 -7.10 30.80 -41.80
CA SER A 44 -7.74 30.29 -43.03
C SER A 44 -8.78 31.22 -43.66
N LYS A 45 -8.93 32.45 -43.15
CA LYS A 45 -9.93 33.41 -43.65
C LYS A 45 -9.54 34.25 -44.90
N PRO A 46 -8.29 34.35 -45.41
CA PRO A 46 -8.01 35.25 -46.53
C PRO A 46 -8.47 34.70 -47.90
N HIS A 47 -8.53 33.39 -48.09
CA HIS A 47 -8.70 32.82 -49.44
C HIS A 47 -10.11 33.00 -50.03
N LYS A 48 -11.18 32.87 -49.21
CA LYS A 48 -12.56 33.09 -49.69
C LYS A 48 -12.80 34.52 -50.16
N LYS A 49 -12.16 35.51 -49.52
CA LYS A 49 -12.27 36.92 -49.93
C LYS A 49 -11.58 37.17 -51.28
N ILE A 50 -10.46 36.51 -51.54
CA ILE A 50 -9.71 36.64 -52.81
C ILE A 50 -10.49 36.04 -53.98
N ILE A 51 -11.13 34.87 -53.78
CA ILE A 51 -11.94 34.23 -54.83
C ILE A 51 -13.14 35.10 -55.21
N VAL A 52 -13.91 35.58 -54.21
CA VAL A 52 -15.05 36.48 -54.44
C VAL A 52 -14.61 37.77 -55.13
N PHE A 53 -13.50 38.37 -54.70
CA PHE A 53 -12.95 39.56 -55.33
C PHE A 53 -12.54 39.31 -56.80
N SER A 54 -11.86 38.20 -57.08
CA SER A 54 -11.45 37.85 -58.45
C SER A 54 -12.62 37.58 -59.39
N ALA A 55 -13.71 36.98 -58.88
CA ALA A 55 -14.94 36.76 -59.64
C ALA A 55 -15.64 38.08 -59.98
N ILE A 56 -15.68 39.04 -59.05
CA ILE A 56 -16.22 40.38 -59.28
C ILE A 56 -15.40 41.10 -60.37
N VAL A 57 -14.06 41.10 -60.26
CA VAL A 57 -13.17 41.73 -61.24
C VAL A 57 -13.36 41.12 -62.64
N PHE A 58 -13.46 39.80 -62.73
CA PHE A 58 -13.70 39.12 -64.00
C PHE A 58 -15.06 39.48 -64.61
N SER A 59 -16.12 39.56 -63.80
CA SER A 59 -17.45 39.96 -64.26
C SER A 59 -17.44 41.38 -64.86
N VAL A 60 -16.69 42.31 -64.25
CA VAL A 60 -16.54 43.69 -64.76
C VAL A 60 -15.80 43.70 -66.09
N ILE A 61 -14.70 42.94 -66.22
CA ILE A 61 -13.93 42.84 -67.48
C ILE A 61 -14.79 42.22 -68.59
N LEU A 62 -15.53 41.15 -68.28
CA LEU A 62 -16.41 40.48 -69.23
C LEU A 62 -17.51 41.42 -69.73
N MET A 63 -18.13 42.18 -68.82
CA MET A 63 -19.15 43.17 -69.18
C MET A 63 -18.59 44.29 -70.07
N GLY A 64 -17.38 44.77 -69.79
CA GLY A 64 -16.68 45.72 -70.65
C GLY A 64 -16.39 45.18 -72.06
N LEU A 65 -15.99 43.90 -72.16
CA LEU A 65 -15.78 43.23 -73.45
C LEU A 65 -17.09 43.06 -74.24
N ILE A 66 -18.20 42.69 -73.56
CA ILE A 66 -19.52 42.58 -74.20
C ILE A 66 -19.98 43.93 -74.76
N LEU A 67 -19.85 45.01 -73.99
CA LEU A 67 -20.18 46.36 -74.45
C LEU A 67 -19.31 46.79 -75.64
N SER A 68 -18.02 46.43 -75.65
CA SER A 68 -17.11 46.67 -76.77
C SER A 68 -17.50 45.89 -78.03
N ILE A 69 -18.11 44.70 -77.92
CA ILE A 69 -18.59 43.91 -79.08
C ILE A 69 -19.74 44.61 -79.80
N ILE A 70 -20.62 45.29 -79.07
CA ILE A 70 -21.78 46.01 -79.61
C ILE A 70 -21.35 47.19 -80.50
N ASP A 71 -20.17 47.78 -80.24
CA ASP A 71 -19.62 48.84 -81.08
C ASP A 71 -19.01 48.26 -82.39
N SER A 72 -19.72 48.47 -83.50
CA SER A 72 -19.62 47.79 -84.80
C SER A 72 -18.35 48.10 -85.62
N ARG A 73 -17.49 49.01 -85.14
CA ARG A 73 -16.37 49.54 -85.95
C ARG A 73 -15.07 48.73 -85.97
N ASN A 74 -14.94 47.65 -85.18
CA ASN A 74 -13.67 46.93 -84.97
C ASN A 74 -13.71 45.43 -85.34
N ASN A 75 -12.58 44.90 -85.84
CA ASN A 75 -12.36 43.51 -86.29
C ASN A 75 -12.90 42.43 -85.33
N LEU A 76 -13.99 41.77 -85.72
CA LEU A 76 -14.69 40.72 -84.96
C LEU A 76 -13.78 39.54 -84.59
N LEU A 77 -12.85 39.17 -85.47
CA LEU A 77 -11.90 38.07 -85.25
C LEU A 77 -10.97 38.35 -84.06
N LEU A 78 -10.50 39.59 -83.89
CA LEU A 78 -9.66 39.98 -82.75
C LEU A 78 -10.41 39.86 -81.42
N LYS A 79 -11.70 40.24 -81.41
CA LYS A 79 -12.56 40.15 -80.21
C LYS A 79 -12.78 38.69 -79.78
N LEU A 80 -12.97 37.77 -80.73
CA LEU A 80 -13.10 36.34 -80.44
C LEU A 80 -11.81 35.73 -79.88
N ILE A 81 -10.64 36.12 -80.41
CA ILE A 81 -9.34 35.68 -79.88
C ILE A 81 -9.17 36.18 -78.44
N LEU A 82 -9.47 37.44 -78.16
CA LEU A 82 -9.38 38.00 -76.81
C LEU A 82 -10.31 37.28 -75.82
N LEU A 83 -11.54 36.96 -76.21
CA LEU A 83 -12.46 36.16 -75.38
C LEU A 83 -11.92 34.76 -75.11
N GLY A 84 -11.35 34.09 -76.12
CA GLY A 84 -10.73 32.78 -75.95
C GLY A 84 -9.56 32.80 -74.97
N VAL A 85 -8.69 33.82 -75.07
CA VAL A 85 -7.54 34.00 -74.19
C VAL A 85 -7.97 34.30 -72.76
N THR A 86 -8.90 35.25 -72.54
CA THR A 86 -9.37 35.58 -71.19
C THR A 86 -10.08 34.40 -70.52
N TRP A 87 -10.89 33.65 -71.27
CA TRP A 87 -11.51 32.42 -70.79
C TRP A 87 -10.46 31.38 -70.37
N PHE A 88 -9.45 31.14 -71.20
CA PHE A 88 -8.37 30.19 -70.90
C PHE A 88 -7.60 30.55 -69.61
N PHE A 89 -7.24 31.83 -69.44
CA PHE A 89 -6.60 32.30 -68.21
C PHE A 89 -7.50 32.13 -66.99
N TRP A 90 -8.79 32.42 -67.11
CA TRP A 90 -9.73 32.27 -66.01
C TRP A 90 -9.87 30.81 -65.57
N VAL A 91 -10.01 29.87 -66.50
CA VAL A 91 -10.02 28.42 -66.21
C VAL A 91 -8.74 27.98 -65.50
N LYS A 92 -7.57 28.51 -65.90
CA LYS A 92 -6.29 28.22 -65.24
C LYS A 92 -6.25 28.76 -63.81
N ILE A 93 -6.75 29.98 -63.57
CA ILE A 93 -6.81 30.60 -62.24
C ILE A 93 -7.74 29.79 -61.32
N VAL A 94 -8.94 29.43 -61.77
CA VAL A 94 -9.89 28.63 -60.98
C VAL A 94 -9.29 27.28 -60.59
N ARG A 95 -8.70 26.55 -61.55
CA ARG A 95 -8.03 25.27 -61.28
C ARG A 95 -6.87 25.39 -60.29
N TYR A 96 -6.12 26.50 -60.35
CA TYR A 96 -5.04 26.77 -59.39
C TYR A 96 -5.58 26.96 -57.97
N PHE A 97 -6.67 27.71 -57.80
CA PHE A 97 -7.31 27.89 -56.50
C PHE A 97 -7.94 26.61 -55.96
N GLU A 98 -8.62 25.82 -56.80
CA GLU A 98 -9.15 24.51 -56.40
C GLU A 98 -8.03 23.55 -55.93
N ALA A 99 -6.88 23.56 -56.61
CA ALA A 99 -5.73 22.74 -56.20
C ALA A 99 -5.18 23.19 -54.84
N LYS A 100 -5.09 24.52 -54.61
CA LYS A 100 -4.64 25.08 -53.34
C LYS A 100 -5.63 24.85 -52.19
N GLU A 101 -6.93 24.92 -52.45
CA GLU A 101 -7.97 24.60 -51.46
C GLU A 101 -7.89 23.13 -51.04
N LYS A 102 -7.71 22.21 -52.00
CA LYS A 102 -7.50 20.78 -51.70
C LYS A 102 -6.24 20.51 -50.87
N GLU A 103 -5.15 21.25 -51.12
CA GLU A 103 -3.91 21.14 -50.35
C GLU A 103 -4.11 21.61 -48.90
N VAL A 104 -4.77 22.75 -48.71
CA VAL A 104 -5.09 23.28 -47.36
C VAL A 104 -6.06 22.36 -46.62
N ASP A 105 -7.09 21.83 -47.29
CA ASP A 105 -8.04 20.90 -46.67
C ASP A 105 -7.35 19.57 -46.30
N ALA A 106 -6.42 19.09 -47.12
CA ALA A 106 -5.60 17.93 -46.79
C ALA A 106 -4.70 18.18 -45.57
N GLU A 107 -4.07 19.36 -45.49
CA GLU A 107 -3.24 19.75 -44.35
C GLU A 107 -4.07 19.89 -43.06
N VAL A 108 -5.23 20.56 -43.13
CA VAL A 108 -6.17 20.69 -41.99
C VAL A 108 -6.68 19.32 -41.54
N LYS A 109 -7.02 18.43 -42.48
CA LYS A 109 -7.44 17.06 -42.15
C LYS A 109 -6.30 16.28 -41.49
N SER A 110 -5.08 16.37 -42.03
CA SER A 110 -3.92 15.68 -41.44
C SER A 110 -3.58 16.19 -40.03
N SER A 111 -3.71 17.50 -39.81
CA SER A 111 -3.53 18.12 -38.48
C SER A 111 -4.64 17.70 -37.52
N SER A 112 -5.90 17.66 -37.98
CA SER A 112 -7.03 17.17 -37.18
C SER A 112 -6.87 15.71 -36.79
N ASP A 113 -6.48 14.85 -37.72
CA ASP A 113 -6.23 13.41 -37.48
C ASP A 113 -5.05 13.22 -36.51
N TYR A 114 -4.00 14.03 -36.64
CA TYR A 114 -2.87 14.03 -35.70
C TYR A 114 -3.31 14.44 -34.29
N ILE A 115 -4.07 15.53 -34.14
CA ILE A 115 -4.61 15.98 -32.85
C ILE A 115 -5.53 14.90 -32.24
N ALA A 116 -6.33 14.21 -33.06
CA ALA A 116 -7.18 13.11 -32.60
C ALA A 116 -6.34 11.93 -32.08
N ARG A 117 -5.26 11.55 -32.76
CA ARG A 117 -4.34 10.48 -32.29
C ARG A 117 -3.67 10.86 -30.97
N ILE A 118 -3.12 12.07 -30.85
CA ILE A 118 -2.50 12.54 -29.61
C ILE A 118 -3.52 12.57 -28.46
N ARG A 119 -4.76 12.97 -28.72
CA ARG A 119 -5.82 12.94 -27.70
C ARG A 119 -6.14 11.52 -27.25
N ASN A 120 -6.20 10.57 -28.17
CA ASN A 120 -6.45 9.17 -27.84
C ASN A 120 -5.27 8.56 -27.05
N GLU A 121 -4.03 8.83 -27.44
CA GLU A 121 -2.83 8.37 -26.73
C GLU A 121 -2.79 8.91 -25.30
N VAL A 122 -3.07 10.21 -25.09
CA VAL A 122 -3.14 10.81 -23.75
C VAL A 122 -4.30 10.23 -22.93
N ALA A 123 -5.44 9.92 -23.57
CA ALA A 123 -6.58 9.29 -22.90
C ALA A 123 -6.29 7.85 -22.48
N GLU A 124 -5.59 7.08 -23.32
CA GLU A 124 -5.13 5.72 -23.03
C GLU A 124 -4.11 5.72 -21.88
N GLU A 125 -3.08 6.58 -21.95
CA GLU A 125 -2.06 6.69 -20.90
C GLU A 125 -2.69 7.09 -19.55
N LYS A 126 -3.67 8.02 -19.57
CA LYS A 126 -4.42 8.41 -18.37
C LYS A 126 -5.27 7.26 -17.83
N SER A 127 -5.90 6.47 -18.70
CA SER A 127 -6.69 5.30 -18.29
C SER A 127 -5.82 4.22 -17.64
N GLU A 128 -4.67 3.91 -18.25
CA GLU A 128 -3.71 2.96 -17.68
C GLU A 128 -3.15 3.43 -16.34
N TYR A 129 -2.83 4.72 -16.22
CA TYR A 129 -2.38 5.32 -14.97
C TYR A 129 -3.44 5.20 -13.86
N HIS A 130 -4.70 5.51 -14.17
CA HIS A 130 -5.80 5.35 -13.21
C HIS A 130 -6.01 3.88 -12.81
N LYS A 131 -5.87 2.94 -13.76
CA LYS A 131 -5.96 1.51 -13.47
C LYS A 131 -4.85 1.05 -12.52
N LYS A 132 -3.59 1.41 -12.79
CA LYS A 132 -2.45 1.08 -11.91
C LYS A 132 -2.62 1.69 -10.52
N ASN A 133 -3.03 2.95 -10.42
CA ASN A 133 -3.27 3.58 -9.12
C ASN A 133 -4.40 2.89 -8.34
N LYS A 134 -5.47 2.46 -9.02
CA LYS A 134 -6.55 1.70 -8.40
C LYS A 134 -6.08 0.34 -7.88
N GLU A 135 -5.28 -0.39 -8.66
CA GLU A 135 -4.68 -1.66 -8.25
C GLU A 135 -3.76 -1.48 -7.03
N VAL A 136 -2.95 -0.41 -7.01
CA VAL A 136 -2.12 -0.07 -5.84
C VAL A 136 -3.00 0.24 -4.62
N GLU A 137 -4.04 1.06 -4.76
CA GLU A 137 -4.95 1.40 -3.66
C GLU A 137 -5.67 0.15 -3.11
N GLU A 138 -6.12 -0.75 -3.98
CA GLU A 138 -6.74 -2.02 -3.58
C GLU A 138 -5.74 -2.92 -2.82
N SER A 139 -4.49 -3.02 -3.30
CA SER A 139 -3.44 -3.79 -2.61
C SER A 139 -3.08 -3.19 -1.24
N LEU A 140 -3.10 -1.86 -1.10
CA LEU A 140 -2.85 -1.19 0.18
C LEU A 140 -3.99 -1.43 1.18
N LYS A 141 -5.24 -1.40 0.72
CA LYS A 141 -6.41 -1.73 1.55
C LYS A 141 -6.37 -3.18 2.02
N GLU A 142 -5.97 -4.10 1.16
CA GLU A 142 -5.80 -5.50 1.53
C GLU A 142 -4.70 -5.67 2.59
N ASN A 143 -3.55 -5.04 2.39
CA ASN A 143 -2.45 -5.03 3.36
C ASN A 143 -2.89 -4.44 4.71
N GLU A 144 -3.64 -3.33 4.70
CA GLU A 144 -4.19 -2.69 5.90
C GLU A 144 -5.12 -3.65 6.65
N TYR A 145 -6.02 -4.32 5.94
CA TYR A 145 -6.91 -5.31 6.51
C TYR A 145 -6.14 -6.48 7.14
N GLN A 146 -5.16 -7.04 6.42
CA GLN A 146 -4.33 -8.14 6.92
C GLN A 146 -3.51 -7.74 8.15
N ALA A 147 -2.93 -6.54 8.16
CA ALA A 147 -2.18 -6.02 9.31
C ALA A 147 -3.07 -5.84 10.54
N ASN A 148 -4.29 -5.30 10.37
CA ASN A 148 -5.26 -5.16 11.46
C ASN A 148 -5.69 -6.51 12.04
N MET A 149 -5.96 -7.50 11.18
CA MET A 149 -6.29 -8.86 11.63
C MET A 149 -5.15 -9.49 12.42
N LEU A 150 -3.91 -9.38 11.94
CA LEU A 150 -2.74 -9.90 12.65
C LEU A 150 -2.51 -9.20 14.00
N LEU A 151 -2.75 -7.90 14.08
CA LEU A 151 -2.64 -7.14 15.32
C LEU A 151 -3.67 -7.63 16.35
N ILE A 152 -4.93 -7.77 15.95
CA ILE A 152 -6.01 -8.28 16.82
C ILE A 152 -5.67 -9.69 17.31
N ASP A 153 -5.29 -10.57 16.39
CA ASP A 153 -4.90 -11.95 16.68
C ASP A 153 -3.73 -12.06 17.66
N VAL A 154 -2.68 -11.25 17.46
CA VAL A 154 -1.52 -11.23 18.36
C VAL A 154 -1.92 -10.72 19.73
N ASN A 155 -2.75 -9.67 19.78
CA ASN A 155 -3.22 -9.10 21.04
C ASN A 155 -4.05 -10.11 21.84
N ASP A 156 -4.96 -10.83 21.19
CA ASP A 156 -5.78 -11.84 21.85
C ASP A 156 -4.91 -12.98 22.42
N ILE A 157 -3.93 -13.47 21.65
CA ILE A 157 -3.04 -14.53 22.15
C ILE A 157 -2.21 -14.05 23.36
N LEU A 158 -1.71 -12.81 23.31
CA LEU A 158 -0.87 -12.22 24.36
C LEU A 158 -1.67 -11.87 25.62
N ASP A 159 -2.88 -11.34 25.49
CA ASP A 159 -3.69 -10.86 26.62
C ASP A 159 -4.55 -11.96 27.24
N THR A 160 -4.97 -12.93 26.44
CA THR A 160 -5.93 -13.95 26.85
C THR A 160 -5.27 -15.31 27.01
N ASP A 161 -4.70 -15.83 25.93
CA ASP A 161 -4.38 -17.26 25.82
C ASP A 161 -3.11 -17.67 26.57
N ILE A 162 -2.03 -16.89 26.42
CA ILE A 162 -0.76 -17.14 27.13
C ILE A 162 -0.96 -16.99 28.64
N PRO A 163 -1.54 -15.88 29.16
CA PRO A 163 -1.80 -15.75 30.60
C PRO A 163 -2.70 -16.85 31.15
N ARG A 164 -3.74 -17.26 30.41
CA ARG A 164 -4.61 -18.38 30.79
C ARG A 164 -3.80 -19.67 30.95
N SER A 165 -3.01 -20.03 29.94
CA SER A 165 -2.22 -21.27 29.95
C SER A 165 -1.18 -21.27 31.08
N LEU A 166 -0.50 -20.15 31.32
CA LEU A 166 0.47 -20.01 32.42
C LEU A 166 -0.20 -20.05 33.79
N LYS A 167 -1.38 -19.46 33.95
CA LYS A 167 -2.15 -19.50 35.21
C LYS A 167 -2.64 -20.92 35.50
N GLU A 168 -3.13 -21.64 34.50
CA GLU A 168 -3.53 -23.04 34.62
C GLU A 168 -2.32 -23.91 35.01
N ALA A 169 -1.19 -23.74 34.33
CA ALA A 169 0.06 -24.41 34.69
C ALA A 169 0.45 -24.15 36.16
N SER A 170 0.45 -22.89 36.59
CA SER A 170 0.73 -22.53 37.99
C SER A 170 -0.25 -23.17 38.96
N THR A 171 -1.53 -23.29 38.60
CA THR A 171 -2.56 -23.93 39.44
C THR A 171 -2.25 -25.41 39.63
N TYR A 172 -1.91 -26.12 38.55
CA TYR A 172 -1.53 -27.53 38.62
C TYR A 172 -0.23 -27.75 39.39
N ILE A 173 0.75 -26.86 39.27
CA ILE A 173 2.00 -26.92 40.04
C ILE A 173 1.72 -26.78 41.54
N SER A 174 0.85 -25.83 41.94
CA SER A 174 0.44 -25.69 43.34
C SER A 174 -0.36 -26.91 43.85
N GLN A 175 -1.19 -27.52 43.00
CA GLN A 175 -1.89 -28.76 43.34
C GLN A 175 -0.94 -29.96 43.48
N ALA A 176 0.10 -30.03 42.64
CA ALA A 176 1.18 -31.00 42.78
C ALA A 176 1.87 -30.85 44.14
N GLU A 177 2.21 -29.62 44.55
CA GLU A 177 2.79 -29.39 45.88
C GLU A 177 1.88 -29.85 47.04
N ILE A 178 0.58 -29.53 46.97
CA ILE A 178 -0.40 -29.97 47.99
C ILE A 178 -0.52 -31.51 48.02
N THR A 179 -0.55 -32.15 46.86
CA THR A 179 -0.65 -33.62 46.77
C THR A 179 0.62 -34.32 47.21
N TYR A 180 1.79 -33.71 46.98
CA TYR A 180 3.07 -34.15 47.54
C TYR A 180 3.03 -34.16 49.07
N GLN A 181 2.61 -33.06 49.69
CA GLN A 181 2.50 -32.94 51.16
C GLN A 181 1.54 -33.98 51.77
N LYS A 182 0.54 -34.43 51.01
CA LYS A 182 -0.45 -35.44 51.41
C LYS A 182 -0.05 -36.88 51.05
N ASN A 183 1.14 -37.10 50.49
CA ASN A 183 1.60 -38.41 50.00
C ASN A 183 0.65 -39.05 48.98
N LEU A 184 -0.02 -38.24 48.15
CA LEU A 184 -0.91 -38.70 47.09
C LEU A 184 -0.13 -38.92 45.79
N TYR A 185 0.58 -40.06 45.72
CA TYR A 185 1.61 -40.32 44.71
C TYR A 185 1.12 -40.23 43.26
N SER A 186 -0.05 -40.81 42.94
CA SER A 186 -0.55 -40.78 41.55
C SER A 186 -0.97 -39.35 41.16
N GLN A 187 -1.77 -38.71 42.00
CA GLN A 187 -2.31 -37.38 41.73
C GLN A 187 -1.20 -36.33 41.61
N TYR A 188 -0.11 -36.47 42.35
CA TYR A 188 1.08 -35.63 42.21
C TYR A 188 1.63 -35.64 40.78
N TRP A 189 1.86 -36.84 40.22
CA TRP A 189 2.38 -36.98 38.86
C TRP A 189 1.35 -36.60 37.79
N ASP A 190 0.06 -36.86 38.04
CA ASP A 190 -1.03 -36.40 37.17
C ASP A 190 -1.05 -34.86 37.06
N ASN A 191 -0.96 -34.16 38.20
CA ASN A 191 -0.89 -32.70 38.23
C ASN A 191 0.37 -32.15 37.53
N LEU A 192 1.52 -32.81 37.67
CA LEU A 192 2.74 -32.40 36.93
C LEU A 192 2.63 -32.67 35.43
N ASP A 193 2.03 -33.80 35.01
CA ASP A 193 1.73 -34.10 33.61
C ASP A 193 0.79 -33.02 33.02
N ASP A 194 -0.25 -32.61 33.75
CA ASP A 194 -1.16 -31.55 33.31
C ASP A 194 -0.47 -30.18 33.26
N ALA A 195 0.38 -29.86 34.25
CA ALA A 195 1.14 -28.62 34.27
C ALA A 195 2.05 -28.49 33.03
N ILE A 196 2.77 -29.54 32.65
CA ILE A 196 3.65 -29.49 31.48
C ILE A 196 2.85 -29.33 30.19
N LEU A 197 1.68 -29.98 30.05
CA LEU A 197 0.82 -29.79 28.88
C LEU A 197 0.39 -28.32 28.71
N LYS A 198 0.11 -27.62 29.81
CA LYS A 198 -0.22 -26.19 29.78
C LYS A 198 0.98 -25.30 29.46
N ILE A 199 2.17 -25.65 29.95
CA ILE A 199 3.43 -24.98 29.59
C ILE A 199 3.73 -25.17 28.08
N GLU A 200 3.53 -26.37 27.54
CA GLU A 200 3.69 -26.65 26.11
C GLU A 200 2.69 -25.86 25.26
N LEU A 201 1.45 -25.73 25.72
CA LEU A 201 0.44 -24.93 25.05
C LEU A 201 0.86 -23.44 25.00
N ALA A 202 1.34 -22.90 26.13
CA ALA A 202 1.88 -21.54 26.17
C ALA A 202 3.05 -21.37 25.19
N LYS A 203 3.95 -22.35 25.07
CA LYS A 203 5.03 -22.34 24.08
C LYS A 203 4.50 -22.27 22.64
N LYS A 204 3.51 -23.09 22.29
CA LYS A 204 2.89 -23.07 20.96
C LYS A 204 2.28 -21.70 20.65
N GLN A 205 1.65 -21.08 21.66
CA GLN A 205 1.09 -19.73 21.55
C GLN A 205 2.18 -18.67 21.36
N PHE A 206 3.31 -18.73 22.08
CA PHE A 206 4.45 -17.84 21.84
C PHE A 206 5.01 -17.97 20.42
N ASN A 207 5.18 -19.19 19.92
CA ASN A 207 5.63 -19.42 18.54
C ASN A 207 4.62 -18.88 17.51
N ALA A 208 3.32 -19.00 17.79
CA ALA A 208 2.26 -18.44 16.95
C ALA A 208 2.33 -16.91 16.92
N VAL A 209 2.53 -16.26 18.07
CA VAL A 209 2.77 -14.82 18.15
C VAL A 209 4.00 -14.45 17.32
N GLU A 210 5.14 -15.11 17.52
CA GLU A 210 6.37 -14.81 16.77
C GLU A 210 6.15 -14.88 15.25
N SER A 211 5.49 -15.94 14.76
CA SER A 211 5.18 -16.09 13.34
C SER A 211 4.23 -15.00 12.83
N LYS A 212 3.18 -14.65 13.59
CA LYS A 212 2.23 -13.60 13.20
C LYS A 212 2.89 -12.21 13.23
N SER A 213 3.74 -11.95 14.21
CA SER A 213 4.53 -10.71 14.31
C SER A 213 5.45 -10.53 13.11
N LYS A 214 6.17 -11.59 12.68
CA LYS A 214 7.00 -11.54 11.46
C LYS A 214 6.18 -11.19 10.21
N LYS A 215 4.98 -11.77 10.07
CA LYS A 215 4.08 -11.45 8.94
C LYS A 215 3.58 -10.00 8.99
N TYR A 216 3.18 -9.55 10.17
CA TYR A 216 2.73 -8.17 10.38
C TYR A 216 3.82 -7.17 9.99
N GLN A 217 5.05 -7.41 10.43
CA GLN A 217 6.18 -6.56 10.05
C GLN A 217 6.49 -6.61 8.55
N ALA A 218 6.38 -7.79 7.92
CA ALA A 218 6.60 -7.92 6.49
C ALA A 218 5.59 -7.08 5.68
N ILE A 219 4.34 -6.97 6.14
CA ILE A 219 3.31 -6.15 5.50
C ILE A 219 3.64 -4.66 5.64
N LEU A 220 4.08 -4.24 6.83
CA LEU A 220 4.32 -2.82 7.12
C LEU A 220 5.67 -2.31 6.60
N ARG A 221 6.64 -3.19 6.35
CA ARG A 221 8.00 -2.81 5.95
C ARG A 221 7.98 -1.96 4.68
N GLY A 222 8.59 -0.77 4.77
CA GLY A 222 8.72 0.16 3.64
C GLY A 222 7.44 0.92 3.29
N GLN A 223 6.39 0.80 4.10
CA GLN A 223 5.15 1.55 3.94
C GLN A 223 5.04 2.62 5.04
N LYS A 224 4.51 3.80 4.69
CA LYS A 224 4.22 4.84 5.68
C LYS A 224 2.89 4.51 6.36
N HIS A 225 2.86 4.43 7.69
CA HIS A 225 1.69 3.92 8.39
C HIS A 225 1.58 4.48 9.82
N ASN A 226 0.38 4.41 10.41
CA ASN A 226 0.13 4.79 11.81
C ASN A 226 -0.12 3.59 12.74
N PHE A 227 0.08 2.36 12.26
CA PHE A 227 -0.05 1.14 13.04
C PHE A 227 0.84 1.14 14.30
N PRO A 228 0.35 0.62 15.43
CA PRO A 228 1.10 0.61 16.66
C PRO A 228 2.20 -0.48 16.61
N PRO A 229 3.28 -0.33 17.40
CA PRO A 229 4.20 -1.43 17.61
C PRO A 229 3.45 -2.55 18.36
N LEU A 230 3.57 -3.79 17.87
CA LEU A 230 2.85 -4.97 18.41
C LEU A 230 3.00 -5.16 19.92
N PHE A 231 4.18 -4.84 20.44
CA PHE A 231 4.58 -5.14 21.80
C PHE A 231 4.64 -3.92 22.71
N GLN A 232 3.86 -2.86 22.46
CA GLN A 232 3.77 -1.69 23.35
C GLN A 232 3.88 -2.13 24.81
N GLN A 233 4.90 -1.62 25.53
CA GLN A 233 5.36 -2.05 26.86
C GLN A 233 4.29 -2.78 27.67
N ARG A 234 4.13 -4.09 27.43
CA ARG A 234 3.19 -4.89 28.20
C ARG A 234 3.92 -5.39 29.42
N ASP A 235 3.41 -5.00 30.58
CA ASP A 235 3.75 -5.69 31.81
C ASP A 235 3.12 -7.08 31.77
N PHE A 236 3.90 -8.06 31.31
CA PHE A 236 3.56 -9.47 31.46
C PHE A 236 3.54 -9.81 32.95
N LYS A 237 2.36 -9.72 33.57
CA LYS A 237 2.15 -10.04 35.00
C LYS A 237 2.60 -11.46 35.35
N LEU A 238 2.53 -12.39 34.39
CA LEU A 238 2.96 -13.77 34.52
C LEU A 238 4.30 -13.97 33.80
N ASN A 239 5.35 -14.22 34.57
CA ASN A 239 6.67 -14.55 34.03
C ASN A 239 6.74 -16.05 33.71
N PRO A 240 6.83 -16.46 32.43
CA PRO A 240 6.90 -17.87 32.05
C PRO A 240 8.10 -18.59 32.67
N ILE A 241 9.23 -17.90 32.85
CA ILE A 241 10.44 -18.45 33.46
C ILE A 241 10.18 -18.78 34.93
N ALA A 242 9.42 -17.94 35.65
CA ALA A 242 9.10 -18.20 37.05
C ALA A 242 8.20 -19.44 37.20
N VAL A 243 7.16 -19.55 36.37
CA VAL A 243 6.26 -20.73 36.35
C VAL A 243 7.07 -22.00 36.05
N PHE A 244 7.97 -21.92 35.07
CA PHE A 244 8.79 -23.06 34.68
C PHE A 244 9.82 -23.46 35.76
N LYS A 245 10.48 -22.49 36.41
CA LYS A 245 11.38 -22.75 37.54
C LYS A 245 10.65 -23.45 38.68
N GLU A 246 9.43 -23.01 38.97
CA GLU A 246 8.62 -23.61 40.02
C GLU A 246 8.19 -25.04 39.66
N TYR A 247 7.83 -25.29 38.39
CA TYR A 247 7.61 -26.64 37.88
C TYR A 247 8.83 -27.54 38.13
N CYS A 248 10.05 -27.10 37.77
CA CYS A 248 11.27 -27.87 37.99
C CYS A 248 11.51 -28.15 39.47
N ARG A 249 11.37 -27.14 40.33
CA ARG A 249 11.53 -27.28 41.78
C ARG A 249 10.58 -28.34 42.35
N ILE A 250 9.30 -28.28 41.98
CA ILE A 250 8.32 -29.27 42.44
C ILE A 250 8.68 -30.64 41.88
N LYS A 251 9.00 -30.76 40.59
CA LYS A 251 9.41 -32.05 39.99
C LYS A 251 10.60 -32.69 40.73
N GLU A 252 11.65 -31.92 41.01
CA GLU A 252 12.83 -32.36 41.77
C GLU A 252 12.46 -32.87 43.18
N LEU A 253 11.45 -32.26 43.81
CA LEU A 253 10.94 -32.71 45.11
C LEU A 253 10.37 -34.13 45.03
N GLY A 254 9.61 -34.44 43.99
CA GLY A 254 9.11 -35.80 43.75
C GLY A 254 10.21 -36.78 43.35
N GLU A 255 11.18 -36.36 42.54
CA GLU A 255 12.30 -37.22 42.11
C GLU A 255 13.26 -37.56 43.26
N SER A 256 13.46 -36.64 44.22
CA SER A 256 14.29 -36.86 45.40
C SER A 256 13.66 -37.80 46.44
N ASN A 257 12.34 -38.04 46.35
CA ASN A 257 11.63 -38.96 47.23
C ASN A 257 11.46 -40.33 46.57
N TYR A 258 12.06 -41.37 47.17
CA TYR A 258 12.08 -42.74 46.63
C TYR A 258 10.69 -43.29 46.26
N GLN A 259 9.65 -43.04 47.07
CA GLN A 259 8.31 -43.58 46.80
C GLN A 259 7.67 -42.91 45.58
N PHE A 260 7.81 -41.59 45.47
CA PHE A 260 7.32 -40.84 44.30
C PHE A 260 8.09 -41.24 43.03
N ALA A 261 9.42 -41.31 43.11
CA ALA A 261 10.28 -41.72 42.00
C ALA A 261 9.94 -43.12 41.48
N LYS A 262 9.71 -44.09 42.38
CA LYS A 262 9.31 -45.46 42.01
C LYS A 262 7.99 -45.48 41.23
N ILE A 263 6.99 -44.71 41.67
CA ILE A 263 5.71 -44.59 40.96
C ILE A 263 5.90 -43.92 39.59
N GLU A 264 6.76 -42.92 39.50
CA GLU A 264 7.10 -42.27 38.22
C GLU A 264 7.72 -43.25 37.24
N GLU A 265 8.67 -44.08 37.69
CA GLU A 265 9.32 -45.11 36.86
C GLU A 265 8.30 -46.13 36.34
N MET A 266 7.38 -46.58 37.20
CA MET A 266 6.27 -47.45 36.81
C MET A 266 5.36 -46.78 35.77
N ARG A 267 5.06 -45.49 35.92
CA ARG A 267 4.27 -44.70 34.94
C ARG A 267 5.00 -44.55 33.61
N LYS A 268 6.28 -44.18 33.64
CA LYS A 268 7.14 -44.07 32.44
C LYS A 268 7.19 -45.38 31.68
N THR A 269 7.37 -46.50 32.39
CA THR A 269 7.37 -47.85 31.80
C THR A 269 6.04 -48.16 31.12
N ARG A 270 4.91 -47.88 31.78
CA ARG A 270 3.58 -48.06 31.18
C ARG A 270 3.36 -47.19 29.95
N LYS A 271 3.77 -45.91 29.99
CA LYS A 271 3.67 -44.99 28.85
C LYS A 271 4.54 -45.49 27.68
N VAL A 272 5.77 -45.96 27.94
CA VAL A 272 6.68 -46.49 26.92
C VAL A 272 6.15 -47.77 26.28
N ILE A 273 5.57 -48.67 27.09
CA ILE A 273 4.93 -49.90 26.60
C ILE A 273 3.71 -49.56 25.74
N ALA A 274 2.89 -48.60 26.18
CA ALA A 274 1.70 -48.17 25.44
C ALA A 274 2.03 -47.40 24.14
N ALA A 275 3.11 -46.62 24.13
CA ALA A 275 3.50 -45.77 23.00
C ALA A 275 4.50 -46.42 22.03
N GLY A 276 4.99 -47.64 22.31
CA GLY A 276 6.00 -48.32 21.49
C GLY A 276 7.33 -47.56 21.45
N PHE A 277 8.10 -47.58 22.53
CA PHE A 277 9.54 -47.20 22.60
C PHE A 277 9.98 -45.85 22.01
N GLY A 278 9.09 -44.86 21.92
CA GLY A 278 9.39 -43.49 21.51
C GLY A 278 9.66 -42.52 22.68
N SER A 279 10.74 -42.73 23.43
CA SER A 279 11.56 -41.68 24.07
C SER A 279 10.90 -40.37 24.62
N PHE A 280 10.12 -40.48 25.70
CA PHE A 280 9.55 -39.33 26.43
C PHE A 280 10.60 -38.39 27.05
N ASN A 281 11.67 -38.93 27.65
CA ASN A 281 12.72 -38.12 28.30
C ASN A 281 13.51 -37.25 27.32
N HIS A 282 13.78 -37.77 26.11
CA HIS A 282 14.49 -37.01 25.08
C HIS A 282 13.59 -35.93 24.47
N MET A 283 12.27 -36.16 24.42
CA MET A 283 11.29 -35.15 24.01
C MET A 283 11.25 -34.02 25.04
N PHE A 284 11.25 -34.34 26.34
CA PHE A 284 11.20 -33.36 27.43
C PHE A 284 12.42 -32.43 27.46
N ASN A 285 13.64 -32.99 27.46
CA ASN A 285 14.87 -32.17 27.46
C ASN A 285 15.02 -31.33 26.18
N ALA A 286 14.64 -31.88 25.02
CA ALA A 286 14.63 -31.13 23.77
C ALA A 286 13.58 -30.02 23.77
N GLN A 287 12.40 -30.27 24.34
CA GLN A 287 11.35 -29.27 24.48
C GLN A 287 11.78 -28.14 25.40
N MET A 288 12.50 -28.42 26.48
CA MET A 288 12.96 -27.42 27.45
C MET A 288 13.98 -26.45 26.85
N ASN A 289 15.03 -26.96 26.21
CA ASN A 289 15.99 -26.12 25.50
C ASN A 289 15.28 -25.28 24.42
N SER A 290 14.30 -25.88 23.75
CA SER A 290 13.50 -25.21 22.75
C SER A 290 12.52 -24.16 23.33
N ILE A 291 11.96 -24.34 24.54
CA ILE A 291 11.12 -23.31 25.20
C ILE A 291 11.99 -22.10 25.55
N ASN A 292 13.13 -22.34 26.18
CA ASN A 292 14.02 -21.27 26.62
C ASN A 292 14.58 -20.52 25.40
N SER A 293 14.95 -21.24 24.33
CA SER A 293 15.36 -20.60 23.08
C SER A 293 14.19 -19.82 22.45
N SER A 294 12.99 -20.40 22.33
CA SER A 294 11.82 -19.70 21.75
C SER A 294 11.49 -18.42 22.52
N PHE A 295 11.55 -18.45 23.85
CA PHE A 295 11.27 -17.27 24.67
C PHE A 295 12.37 -16.21 24.52
N ASN A 296 13.65 -16.60 24.55
CA ASN A 296 14.75 -15.66 24.36
C ASN A 296 14.76 -15.08 22.94
N TYR A 297 14.54 -15.90 21.91
CA TYR A 297 14.37 -15.44 20.53
C TYR A 297 13.17 -14.53 20.38
N PHE A 298 12.04 -14.85 21.02
CA PHE A 298 10.87 -13.99 21.02
C PHE A 298 11.19 -12.64 21.67
N ARG A 299 11.81 -12.64 22.85
CA ARG A 299 12.21 -11.42 23.56
C ARG A 299 13.21 -10.59 22.76
N ASP A 300 14.26 -11.22 22.24
CA ASP A 300 15.30 -10.53 21.46
C ASP A 300 14.73 -10.03 20.12
N SER A 301 13.81 -10.79 19.51
CA SER A 301 13.02 -10.33 18.35
C SER A 301 12.20 -9.11 18.74
N VAL A 302 11.41 -9.16 19.81
CA VAL A 302 10.63 -8.01 20.31
C VAL A 302 11.53 -6.78 20.52
N ASP A 303 12.68 -6.95 21.17
CA ASP A 303 13.64 -5.88 21.42
C ASP A 303 14.22 -5.30 20.12
N GLN A 304 14.59 -6.16 19.17
CA GLN A 304 15.05 -5.74 17.85
C GLN A 304 13.95 -4.99 17.09
N GLN A 305 12.71 -5.49 17.14
CA GLN A 305 11.55 -4.85 16.51
C GLN A 305 11.30 -3.46 17.11
N PHE A 306 11.47 -3.31 18.42
CA PHE A 306 11.43 -2.00 19.08
C PHE A 306 12.52 -1.05 18.59
N HIS A 307 13.74 -1.56 18.44
CA HIS A 307 14.85 -0.76 17.93
C HIS A 307 14.65 -0.34 16.46
N GLU A 308 14.21 -1.25 15.60
CA GLU A 308 13.90 -0.97 14.20
C GLU A 308 12.75 0.04 14.08
N PHE A 309 11.65 -0.19 14.80
CA PHE A 309 10.53 0.75 14.83
C PHE A 309 10.95 2.14 15.32
N LYS A 310 11.76 2.24 16.37
CA LYS A 310 12.27 3.52 16.87
C LYS A 310 13.16 4.22 15.84
N LYS A 311 13.97 3.46 15.10
CA LYS A 311 14.81 3.99 14.01
C LYS A 311 13.97 4.46 12.83
N GLU A 312 12.98 3.69 12.42
CA GLU A 312 12.11 3.99 11.29
C GLU A 312 11.20 5.17 11.58
N SER A 313 10.63 5.25 12.81
CA SER A 313 9.90 6.41 13.30
C SER A 313 10.76 7.67 13.33
N LYS A 314 12.02 7.58 13.80
CA LYS A 314 12.95 8.72 13.77
C LYS A 314 13.25 9.16 12.33
N LYS A 315 13.50 8.22 11.42
CA LYS A 315 13.77 8.53 10.00
C LYS A 315 12.55 9.17 9.33
N SER A 316 11.36 8.61 9.51
CA SER A 316 10.11 9.18 8.99
C SER A 316 9.87 10.61 9.47
N ASN A 317 10.14 10.89 10.75
CA ASN A 317 10.07 12.26 11.28
C ASN A 317 11.10 13.20 10.62
N GLN A 318 12.33 12.73 10.38
CA GLN A 318 13.35 13.52 9.69
C GLN A 318 12.99 13.79 8.22
N ASP A 319 12.49 12.78 7.50
CA ASP A 319 12.05 12.90 6.11
C ASP A 319 10.88 13.90 6.01
N LEU A 320 9.97 13.90 7.00
CA LEU A 320 8.86 14.84 7.07
C LEU A 320 9.33 16.27 7.37
N GLU A 321 10.28 16.46 8.28
CA GLU A 321 10.91 17.77 8.52
C GLU A 321 11.63 18.30 7.28
N GLN A 322 12.30 17.43 6.53
CA GLN A 322 12.98 17.80 5.30
C GLN A 322 11.99 18.20 4.19
N ALA A 323 10.94 17.41 3.95
CA ALA A 323 9.91 17.74 2.96
C ALA A 323 9.21 19.08 3.29
N LEU A 324 8.97 19.35 4.57
CA LEU A 324 8.37 20.60 5.03
C LEU A 324 9.32 21.79 4.83
N LYS A 325 10.63 21.58 4.94
CA LYS A 325 11.65 22.59 4.63
C LYS A 325 11.72 22.87 3.12
N GLU A 326 11.79 21.84 2.29
CA GLU A 326 11.81 21.96 0.82
C GLU A 326 10.55 22.67 0.30
N GLN A 327 9.37 22.36 0.88
CA GLN A 327 8.13 23.05 0.55
C GLN A 327 8.17 24.55 0.90
N LYS A 328 8.75 24.91 2.06
CA LYS A 328 8.92 26.32 2.46
C LYS A 328 9.87 27.06 1.53
N GLU A 329 11.02 26.47 1.20
CA GLU A 329 11.99 27.05 0.26
C GLU A 329 11.36 27.30 -1.11
N TYR A 330 10.60 26.32 -1.63
CA TYR A 330 9.85 26.47 -2.87
C TYR A 330 8.82 27.61 -2.82
N PHE A 331 8.06 27.72 -1.72
CA PHE A 331 7.10 28.83 -1.56
C PHE A 331 7.80 30.20 -1.49
N GLU A 332 8.94 30.30 -0.82
CA GLU A 332 9.74 31.53 -0.78
C GLU A 332 10.28 31.92 -2.16
N GLU A 333 10.75 30.95 -2.95
CA GLU A 333 11.17 31.15 -4.34
C GLU A 333 10.02 31.67 -5.21
N VAL A 334 8.84 31.04 -5.15
CA VAL A 334 7.65 31.49 -5.88
C VAL A 334 7.22 32.89 -5.46
N ILE A 335 7.26 33.22 -4.17
CA ILE A 335 6.95 34.57 -3.67
C ILE A 335 7.97 35.60 -4.19
N ALA A 336 9.26 35.24 -4.25
CA ALA A 336 10.31 36.11 -4.79
C ALA A 336 10.11 36.38 -6.29
N ASP A 337 9.85 35.33 -7.08
CA ASP A 337 9.57 35.42 -8.51
C ASP A 337 8.33 36.28 -8.81
N LEU A 338 7.26 36.10 -8.03
CA LEU A 338 6.06 36.93 -8.15
C LEU A 338 6.36 38.40 -7.84
N LYS A 339 7.09 38.69 -6.75
CA LYS A 339 7.49 40.06 -6.41
C LYS A 339 8.34 40.69 -7.52
N GLN A 340 9.29 39.94 -8.07
CA GLN A 340 10.12 40.39 -9.19
C GLN A 340 9.26 40.69 -10.42
N THR A 341 8.34 39.78 -10.79
CA THR A 341 7.42 39.95 -11.91
C THR A 341 6.55 41.21 -11.74
N PHE A 342 6.05 41.49 -10.54
CA PHE A 342 5.30 42.71 -10.24
C PHE A 342 6.15 43.99 -10.31
N GLN A 343 7.42 43.92 -9.89
CA GLN A 343 8.33 45.06 -9.97
C GLN A 343 8.78 45.35 -11.40
N THR A 344 8.97 44.33 -12.24
CA THR A 344 9.35 44.49 -13.64
C THR A 344 8.17 44.73 -14.58
N GLY A 345 6.95 44.42 -14.14
CA GLY A 345 5.71 44.55 -14.92
C GLY A 345 5.11 45.97 -14.98
N ASN A 346 5.80 46.97 -14.44
CA ASN A 346 5.48 48.38 -14.67
C ASN A 346 6.36 48.92 -15.81
N HIS A 347 5.91 48.69 -17.05
CA HIS A 347 5.93 49.67 -18.15
C HIS A 347 5.03 49.23 -19.30
#